data_AF-A0A955B1N0-F1
#
_entry.id   AF-A0A955B1N0-F1
#
_cell.length_a   1.000
_cell.length_b   1.000
_cell.length_c   1.000
_cell.angle_alpha   90.00
_cell.angle_beta   90.00
_cell.angle_gamma   90.00
#
_symmetry.space_group_name_H-M   'P 1'
#
loop_
_entity.id
_entity.type
_entity.pdbx_description
1 polymer ?
#
loop_
_entity_poly.entity_id
_entity_poly.type
_entity_poly.pdbx_seq_one_letter_code
_entity_poly.pdbx_strand_id
1 'polypeptide(L)'
;MKPFDEELISAYIDNELSEDERREVERWLAESAEHRRLYEELASIHQRLSELPRHQLHGDYVEPVVREIRENPMLAPAAPLRTTWPPNPATVETPVFATKDAPANRRPS
;
A
#
# COMPACT_ATOMS: atom_id res chain seq x y z
N MET A 1 -0.37 18.91 -22.97
CA MET A 1 -0.51 17.85 -21.96
C MET A 1 -0.79 18.51 -20.62
N LYS A 2 -1.94 18.27 -19.99
CA LYS A 2 -2.12 18.66 -18.58
C LYS A 2 -1.43 17.61 -17.70
N PRO A 3 -0.75 17.99 -16.61
CA PRO A 3 -0.10 17.03 -15.71
C PRO A 3 -1.11 16.01 -15.13
N PHE A 4 -2.37 16.42 -14.96
CA PHE A 4 -3.44 15.56 -14.44
C PHE A 4 -3.82 14.38 -15.34
N ASP A 5 -3.64 14.47 -16.67
CA ASP A 5 -4.05 13.40 -17.59
C ASP A 5 -3.05 12.23 -17.54
N GLU A 6 -1.75 12.56 -17.49
CA GLU A 6 -0.65 11.61 -17.38
C GLU A 6 -0.62 10.94 -16.00
N GLU A 7 -0.83 11.73 -14.93
CA GLU A 7 -0.91 11.23 -13.56
C GLU A 7 -2.05 10.22 -13.39
N LEU A 8 -3.25 10.52 -13.89
CA LEU A 8 -4.39 9.60 -13.80
C LEU A 8 -4.18 8.34 -14.63
N ILE A 9 -3.59 8.43 -15.83
CA ILE A 9 -3.29 7.24 -16.64
C ILE A 9 -2.20 6.38 -15.97
N SER A 10 -1.19 6.99 -15.34
CA SER A 10 -0.19 6.26 -14.55
C SER A 10 -0.85 5.54 -13.36
N ALA A 11 -1.63 6.26 -12.56
CA ALA A 11 -2.32 5.68 -11.41
C ALA A 11 -3.33 4.59 -11.81
N TYR A 12 -3.92 4.66 -13.01
CA TYR A 12 -4.75 3.59 -13.57
C TYR A 12 -3.94 2.31 -13.82
N ILE A 13 -2.70 2.42 -14.33
CA ILE A 13 -1.81 1.28 -14.58
C ILE A 13 -1.38 0.64 -13.24
N ASP A 14 -1.09 1.46 -12.23
CA ASP A 14 -0.70 0.99 -10.89
C ASP A 14 -1.90 0.53 -10.03
N ASN A 15 -3.13 0.68 -10.53
CA ASN A 15 -4.39 0.34 -9.86
C ASN A 15 -4.60 1.11 -8.53
N GLU A 16 -4.23 2.40 -8.52
CA GLU A 16 -4.35 3.31 -7.37
C GLU A 16 -5.54 4.29 -7.47
N LEU A 17 -6.34 4.22 -8.54
CA LEU A 17 -7.50 5.08 -8.74
C LEU A 17 -8.74 4.65 -7.94
N SER A 18 -9.55 5.64 -7.55
CA SER A 18 -10.93 5.40 -7.12
C SER A 18 -11.81 4.94 -8.28
N GLU A 19 -13.01 4.41 -7.99
CA GLU A 19 -13.94 3.96 -9.04
C GLU A 19 -14.36 5.08 -9.99
N ASP A 20 -14.53 6.31 -9.49
CA ASP A 20 -14.97 7.45 -10.31
C ASP A 20 -13.86 7.90 -11.27
N GLU A 21 -12.62 8.01 -10.77
CA GLU A 21 -11.44 8.34 -11.58
C GLU A 21 -11.16 7.26 -12.62
N ARG A 22 -11.35 5.99 -12.25
CA ARG A 22 -11.19 4.86 -13.17
C ARG A 22 -12.14 4.96 -14.35
N ARG A 23 -13.42 5.27 -14.12
CA ARG A 23 -14.42 5.45 -15.19
C ARG A 23 -14.07 6.62 -16.10
N GLU A 24 -13.53 7.70 -15.53
CA GLU A 24 -13.08 8.85 -16.29
C GLU A 24 -11.94 8.49 -17.26
N VAL A 25 -10.93 7.76 -16.77
CA VAL A 25 -9.82 7.28 -17.60
C VAL A 25 -10.32 6.30 -18.67
N GLU A 26 -11.21 5.37 -18.32
CA GLU A 26 -11.81 4.43 -19.29
C GLU A 26 -12.56 5.17 -20.41
N ARG A 27 -13.28 6.25 -20.09
CA ARG A 27 -13.90 7.13 -21.10
C ARG A 27 -12.86 7.78 -22.00
N TRP A 28 -11.79 8.36 -21.44
CA TRP A 28 -10.73 8.98 -22.25
C TRP A 28 -10.04 8.00 -23.19
N LEU A 29 -9.79 6.77 -22.72
CA LEU A 29 -9.21 5.71 -23.55
C LEU A 29 -10.16 5.27 -24.68
N ALA A 30 -11.47 5.35 -24.48
CA ALA A 30 -12.46 5.06 -25.53
C ALA A 30 -12.54 6.19 -26.58
N GLU A 31 -12.45 7.45 -26.14
CA GLU A 31 -12.76 8.62 -26.97
C GLU A 31 -11.53 9.25 -27.65
N SER A 32 -10.32 9.04 -27.11
CA SER A 32 -9.11 9.74 -27.56
C SER A 32 -7.99 8.79 -27.99
N ALA A 33 -7.49 9.00 -29.21
CA ALA A 33 -6.31 8.30 -29.70
C ALA A 33 -5.02 8.76 -28.99
N GLU A 34 -4.96 10.00 -28.50
CA GLU A 34 -3.81 10.53 -27.77
C GLU A 34 -3.65 9.85 -26.41
N HIS A 35 -4.75 9.73 -25.65
CA HIS A 35 -4.75 9.07 -24.35
C HIS A 35 -4.40 7.58 -24.47
N ARG A 36 -4.86 6.91 -25.53
CA ARG A 36 -4.45 5.52 -25.82
C ARG A 36 -2.96 5.37 -26.08
N ARG A 37 -2.35 6.28 -26.84
CA ARG A 37 -0.89 6.27 -27.08
C ARG A 37 -0.11 6.47 -25.78
N LEU A 38 -0.57 7.41 -24.94
CA LEU A 38 0.05 7.64 -23.63
C LEU A 38 -0.06 6.41 -22.72
N TYR A 39 -1.23 5.79 -22.68
CA TYR A 39 -1.42 4.53 -21.95
C TYR A 39 -0.48 3.42 -22.45
N GLU A 40 -0.36 3.23 -23.77
CA GLU A 40 0.55 2.24 -24.36
C GLU A 40 2.02 2.52 -23.99
N GLU A 41 2.44 3.78 -24.02
CA GLU A 41 3.80 4.18 -23.64
C GLU A 41 4.10 3.89 -22.16
N LEU A 42 3.20 4.33 -21.26
CA LEU A 42 3.35 4.12 -19.83
C LEU A 42 3.23 2.64 -19.45
N ALA A 43 2.31 1.89 -20.04
CA ALA A 43 2.15 0.45 -19.81
C ALA A 43 3.42 -0.33 -20.22
N SER A 44 4.06 0.08 -21.33
CA SER A 44 5.34 -0.50 -21.75
C SER A 44 6.47 -0.23 -20.73
N ILE A 45 6.51 0.97 -20.13
CA ILE A 45 7.44 1.27 -19.05
C ILE A 45 7.15 0.40 -17.82
N HIS A 46 5.89 0.36 -17.37
CA HIS A 46 5.46 -0.42 -16.21
C HIS A 46 5.78 -1.92 -16.37
N GLN A 47 5.57 -2.48 -17.56
CA GLN A 47 5.94 -3.87 -17.87
C GLN A 47 7.44 -4.10 -17.71
N ARG A 48 8.29 -3.24 -18.29
CA ARG A 48 9.75 -3.35 -18.18
C ARG A 48 10.25 -3.25 -16.75
N LEU A 49 9.60 -2.41 -15.92
CA LEU A 49 9.90 -2.31 -14.49
C LEU A 49 9.46 -3.58 -13.73
N SER A 50 8.30 -4.13 -14.07
CA SER A 50 7.76 -5.36 -13.46
C SER A 50 8.59 -6.60 -13.77
N GLU A 51 9.27 -6.60 -14.91
CA GLU A 51 10.18 -7.67 -15.34
C GLU A 51 11.54 -7.64 -14.62
N LEU A 52 11.85 -6.57 -13.88
CA LEU A 52 13.11 -6.48 -13.15
C LEU A 52 13.19 -7.58 -12.08
N PRO A 53 14.34 -8.27 -11.95
CA PRO A 53 14.51 -9.30 -10.94
C PRO A 53 14.25 -8.75 -9.53
N ARG A 54 13.29 -9.34 -8.84
CA ARG A 54 13.07 -9.04 -7.42
C ARG A 54 14.17 -9.70 -6.61
N HIS A 55 15.18 -8.92 -6.23
CA HIS A 55 16.23 -9.41 -5.36
C HIS A 55 15.64 -9.73 -3.97
N GLN A 56 15.71 -10.99 -3.58
CA GLN A 56 15.34 -11.43 -2.24
C GLN A 56 16.62 -11.51 -1.42
N LEU A 57 16.61 -10.89 -0.25
CA LEU A 57 17.67 -11.07 0.72
C LEU A 57 17.65 -12.53 1.18
N HIS A 58 18.83 -13.16 1.26
CA HIS A 58 18.95 -14.50 1.80
C HIS A 58 18.44 -14.55 3.25
N GLY A 59 17.85 -15.68 3.66
CA GLY A 59 17.24 -15.83 5.00
C GLY A 59 18.19 -15.54 6.17
N ASP A 60 19.50 -15.69 5.95
CA ASP A 60 20.54 -15.44 6.96
C ASP A 60 20.95 -13.96 7.07
N TYR A 61 20.36 -13.07 6.26
CA TYR A 61 20.71 -11.64 6.24
C TYR A 61 20.20 -10.88 7.48
N VAL A 62 19.22 -11.42 8.21
CA VAL A 62 18.68 -10.80 9.42
C VAL A 62 19.72 -10.71 10.53
N GLU A 63 20.49 -11.78 10.74
CA GLU A 63 21.43 -11.87 11.86
C GLU A 63 22.59 -10.85 11.77
N PRO A 64 23.24 -10.66 10.62
CA PRO A 64 24.22 -9.58 10.44
C PRO A 64 23.66 -8.18 10.71
N VAL A 65 22.43 -7.89 10.26
CA VAL A 65 21.80 -6.57 10.46
C VAL A 65 21.49 -6.32 11.93
N VAL A 66 20.94 -7.32 12.63
CA VAL A 66 20.65 -7.21 14.07
C VAL A 66 21.93 -7.04 14.88
N ARG A 67 23.01 -7.75 14.51
CA ARG A 67 24.32 -7.60 15.13
C ARG A 67 24.87 -6.19 14.94
N GLU A 68 24.84 -5.65 13.71
CA GLU A 68 25.33 -4.31 13.40
C GLU A 68 24.57 -3.22 14.18
N ILE A 69 23.24 -3.33 14.30
CA ILE A 69 22.43 -2.40 15.10
C ILE A 69 22.81 -2.46 16.59
N ARG A 70 23.12 -3.64 17.11
CA ARG A 70 23.53 -3.82 18.51
C ARG A 70 24.92 -3.23 18.77
N GLU A 71 25.84 -3.41 17.84
CA GLU A 71 27.23 -2.97 17.94
C GLU A 71 27.39 -1.47 17.66
N ASN A 72 26.48 -0.88 16.87
CA ASN A 72 26.47 0.53 16.53
C ASN A 72 25.11 1.18 16.88
N PRO A 73 24.92 1.65 18.12
CA PRO A 73 23.63 2.16 18.60
C PRO A 73 23.17 3.46 17.90
N MET A 74 24.04 4.11 17.10
CA MET A 74 23.63 5.22 16.23
C MET A 74 22.80 4.77 15.03
N LEU A 75 22.86 3.48 14.66
CA LEU A 75 22.02 2.85 13.62
C LEU A 75 20.70 2.31 14.16
N ALA A 76 20.48 2.38 15.47
CA ALA A 76 19.21 1.97 16.06
C ALA A 76 18.07 2.85 15.50
N PRO A 77 16.96 2.25 15.05
CA PRO A 77 15.85 3.02 14.50
C PRO A 77 15.33 4.00 15.57
N ALA A 78 15.26 5.28 15.21
CA ALA A 78 14.69 6.33 16.05
C ALA A 78 13.17 6.14 16.16
N ALA A 79 12.75 5.32 17.13
CA ALA A 79 11.36 4.85 17.32
C ALA A 79 10.79 4.09 16.09
N PRO A 80 9.86 3.14 16.28
CA PRO A 80 9.27 2.45 15.15
C PRO A 80 8.40 3.43 14.36
N LEU A 81 8.86 3.84 13.18
CA LEU A 81 7.98 4.37 12.16
C LEU A 81 6.97 3.26 11.85
N ARG A 82 5.72 3.46 12.27
CA ARG A 82 4.60 2.63 11.78
C ARG A 82 4.53 2.85 10.27
N THR A 83 5.20 1.99 9.51
CA THR A 83 5.05 1.97 8.06
C THR A 83 3.64 1.45 7.76
N THR A 84 2.79 2.33 7.25
CA THR A 84 1.45 1.98 6.78
C THR A 84 1.47 1.82 5.28
N TRP A 85 2.27 0.89 4.72
CA TRP A 85 1.94 0.29 3.41
C TRP A 85 2.75 -0.98 3.09
N PRO A 86 2.13 -2.03 2.50
CA PRO A 86 0.69 -2.23 2.37
C PRO A 86 0.06 -2.80 3.66
N PRO A 87 -1.21 -2.48 3.97
CA PRO A 87 -1.95 -3.06 5.07
C PRO A 87 -2.31 -4.52 4.78
N ASN A 88 -2.06 -5.40 5.76
CA ASN A 88 -2.61 -6.75 5.78
C ASN A 88 -4.14 -6.67 5.91
N PRO A 89 -4.95 -7.25 4.99
CA PRO A 89 -6.40 -7.29 5.14
C PRO A 89 -6.88 -8.15 6.32
N ALA A 90 -5.98 -8.87 7.01
CA ALA A 90 -6.34 -9.76 8.12
C ALA A 90 -6.25 -9.13 9.53
N THR A 91 -5.97 -7.83 9.67
CA THR A 91 -5.86 -7.18 11.02
C THR A 91 -6.91 -6.11 11.27
N VAL A 92 -8.11 -6.25 10.67
CA VAL A 92 -9.30 -5.62 11.24
C VAL A 92 -9.74 -6.47 12.45
N GLU A 93 -8.94 -6.46 13.52
CA GLU A 93 -9.47 -6.76 14.83
C GLU A 93 -10.19 -5.50 15.30
N THR A 94 -11.50 -5.48 15.11
CA THR A 94 -12.38 -4.54 15.79
C THR A 94 -12.17 -4.68 17.29
N PRO A 95 -11.79 -3.62 18.02
CA PRO A 95 -11.92 -3.65 19.46
C PRO A 95 -13.42 -3.61 19.76
N VAL A 96 -14.00 -4.78 20.06
CA VAL A 96 -15.29 -4.86 20.73
C VAL A 96 -15.08 -4.25 22.11
N PHE A 97 -15.44 -2.97 22.24
CA PHE A 97 -15.73 -2.38 23.54
C PHE A 97 -16.91 -3.14 24.13
N ALA A 98 -16.63 -4.24 24.83
CA ALA A 98 -17.58 -4.84 25.74
C ALA A 98 -17.67 -3.91 26.95
N THR A 99 -18.67 -3.02 26.91
CA THR A 99 -19.26 -2.46 28.12
C THR A 99 -19.74 -3.64 28.96
N LYS A 100 -18.92 -4.06 29.92
CA LYS A 100 -19.34 -5.01 30.94
C LYS A 100 -20.34 -4.29 31.83
N ASP A 101 -21.60 -4.66 31.62
CA ASP A 101 -22.74 -4.28 32.45
C ASP A 101 -22.43 -4.33 33.94
N ALA A 102 -22.95 -3.31 34.62
CA ALA A 102 -22.98 -3.17 36.06
C ALA A 102 -23.70 -4.34 36.75
N PRO A 103 -23.29 -4.77 37.95
CA PRO A 103 -24.09 -5.72 38.73
C PRO A 103 -25.23 -4.99 39.46
N ALA A 104 -26.44 -5.07 38.91
CA ALA A 104 -27.68 -4.77 39.64
C ALA A 104 -28.20 -6.03 40.37
N ASN A 105 -27.91 -6.06 41.68
CA ASN A 105 -28.74 -6.56 42.78
C ASN A 105 -29.76 -7.69 42.50
N ARG A 106 -29.53 -8.88 43.09
CA ARG A 106 -30.59 -9.86 43.39
C ARG A 106 -30.39 -10.41 44.81
N ARG A 107 -31.32 -10.07 45.71
CA ARG A 107 -31.55 -10.80 46.97
C ARG A 107 -32.09 -12.20 46.67
N PRO A 108 -31.88 -13.16 47.57
CA PRO A 108 -33.02 -13.88 48.16
C PRO A 108 -32.87 -14.01 49.69
N SER A 109 -33.91 -13.67 50.46
CA SER A 109 -34.84 -14.56 51.18
C SER A 109 -34.28 -15.11 52.49
#